data_AF-A0A2H1WH39-F1
#
_entry.id   AF-A0A2H1WH39-F1
#
_cell.length_a   1.000
_cell.length_b   1.000
_cell.length_c   1.000
_cell.angle_alpha   90.00
_cell.angle_beta   90.00
_cell.angle_gamma   90.00
#
_symmetry.space_group_name_H-M   'P 1'
#
loop_
_entity.id
_entity.type
_entity.pdbx_description
1 polymer ?
#
loop_
_entity_poly.entity_id
_entity_poly.type
_entity_poly.pdbx_seq_one_letter_code
_entity_poly.pdbx_strand_id
1 'polypeptide(L)'
;MAVSWYAVLALAATALGATIGPTEKQILEKSACGRVWVTVHSPEIRLAASVTLLDAVELNWDFNGCFSTPTQIGLFDDRPQSWNNALAVFRVTSVEGHVITNMSLGAGTLPAGWATGAGTKGPQCLWPWVAAGDNNEIRAFNCLKIQPTWMEDAGPKINNLRIGDLAIAGTHNAGAWKFDTEVSSVSRDSFVLCQDRSIWGQLVHGIRYFDFRIAYYDFYDKEEDRYWLNHNLIRVRPLVPLLREIRAFLDVTREVVFLDAHHFPVGFYQPDGAPIRSVHTGLLQIVQRELGPHLALANQFGTGIGTRGPTLQTLINANKRLLFSYVDNSIVSQNPWLWPILPHLWANTNSPTELFQYLDRAIASSPSPSARSPLFSAMAQTTPTVLDILFLRGSLRDNADAVNRNVTARLATRWRTQANIISTDFFLGNDVVDLSIMISVERASRL
;
A
#
# COMPACT_ATOMS: atom_id res chain seq x y z
N MET A 1 49.93 41.94 46.52
CA MET A 1 48.89 41.96 45.48
C MET A 1 48.72 40.54 44.98
N ALA A 2 47.59 39.92 45.33
CA ALA A 2 47.36 38.49 45.14
C ALA A 2 46.86 38.21 43.72
N VAL A 3 47.49 37.24 43.04
CA VAL A 3 47.06 36.72 41.75
C VAL A 3 46.15 35.52 42.03
N SER A 4 44.86 35.66 41.73
CA SER A 4 43.83 34.66 42.01
C SER A 4 43.47 33.87 40.75
N TRP A 5 43.71 32.56 40.81
CA TRP A 5 42.85 31.44 40.40
C TRP A 5 41.67 31.74 39.46
N TYR A 6 41.62 31.09 38.29
CA TYR A 6 40.58 30.11 37.94
C TYR A 6 41.06 29.18 36.82
N ALA A 7 40.81 27.89 37.06
CA ALA A 7 41.23 26.73 36.28
C ALA A 7 40.13 26.32 35.28
N VAL A 8 40.55 25.72 34.16
CA VAL A 8 39.97 24.54 33.47
C VAL A 8 38.48 24.61 33.07
N LEU A 9 38.19 24.62 31.76
CA LEU A 9 37.33 23.62 31.08
C LEU A 9 37.13 23.91 29.57
N ALA A 10 37.51 22.90 28.78
CA ALA A 10 36.87 22.41 27.55
C ALA A 10 36.86 23.27 26.28
N LEU A 11 37.79 22.91 25.38
CA LEU A 11 37.49 22.71 23.96
C LEU A 11 36.19 21.91 23.77
N ALA A 12 35.30 22.41 22.91
CA ALA A 12 34.45 21.68 21.95
C ALA A 12 33.06 22.35 21.80
N ALA A 13 32.93 23.20 20.78
CA ALA A 13 31.63 23.51 20.17
C ALA A 13 31.82 23.57 18.65
N THR A 14 32.22 22.45 18.08
CA THR A 14 32.05 22.20 16.64
C THR A 14 30.57 22.03 16.34
N ALA A 15 30.06 22.87 15.44
CA ALA A 15 28.99 22.59 14.50
C ALA A 15 27.83 21.72 15.05
N LEU A 16 26.96 22.33 15.86
CA LEU A 16 25.57 21.90 15.90
C LEU A 16 24.98 22.19 14.51
N GLY A 17 24.81 21.13 13.74
CA GLY A 17 24.07 21.16 12.49
C GLY A 17 22.67 21.70 12.76
N ALA A 18 22.46 22.96 12.44
CA ALA A 18 21.12 23.50 12.26
C ALA A 18 20.50 22.72 11.11
N THR A 19 19.65 21.76 11.45
CA THR A 19 18.71 21.18 10.50
C THR A 19 17.84 22.33 10.02
N ILE A 20 18.13 22.83 8.81
CA ILE A 20 17.25 23.75 8.11
C ILE A 20 15.92 23.00 7.98
N GLY A 21 14.94 23.41 8.78
CA GLY A 21 13.58 22.86 8.67
C GLY A 21 13.09 23.02 7.23
N PRO A 22 12.19 22.14 6.76
CA PRO A 22 11.66 22.24 5.41
C PRO A 22 11.17 23.65 5.16
N THR A 23 11.59 24.24 4.03
CA THR A 23 11.11 25.55 3.61
C THR A 23 9.57 25.52 3.54
N GLU A 24 8.89 26.63 3.79
CA GLU A 24 7.43 26.66 3.87
C GLU A 24 6.76 26.04 2.63
N LYS A 25 7.40 26.11 1.45
CA LYS A 25 6.97 25.49 0.18
C LYS A 25 7.00 23.95 0.15
N GLN A 26 7.68 23.29 1.08
CA GLN A 26 7.81 21.81 1.15
C GLN A 26 6.78 21.16 2.09
N ILE A 27 5.96 21.95 2.78
CA ILE A 27 4.89 21.43 3.66
C ILE A 27 3.71 21.00 2.79
N LEU A 28 3.49 19.69 2.69
CA LEU A 28 2.41 19.09 1.90
C LEU A 28 1.14 18.83 2.73
N GLU A 29 1.28 18.76 4.04
CA GLU A 29 0.18 18.61 4.97
C GLU A 29 0.39 19.48 6.20
N LYS A 30 -0.70 20.04 6.72
CA LYS A 30 -0.71 20.78 7.99
C LYS A 30 -2.06 20.58 8.63
N SER A 31 -2.07 20.36 9.93
CA SER A 31 -3.31 20.34 10.71
C SER A 31 -3.05 20.86 12.10
N ALA A 32 -3.89 21.80 12.57
CA ALA A 32 -3.86 22.25 13.97
C ALA A 32 -4.44 21.18 14.92
N CYS A 33 -5.45 20.44 14.45
CA CYS A 33 -6.05 19.32 15.15
C CYS A 33 -6.84 18.46 14.16
N GLY A 34 -6.88 17.14 14.39
CA GLY A 34 -7.55 16.20 13.50
C GLY A 34 -6.83 16.08 12.16
N ARG A 35 -7.53 15.59 11.13
CA ARG A 35 -6.96 15.33 9.80
C ARG A 35 -7.98 15.51 8.69
N VAL A 36 -7.47 15.92 7.54
CA VAL A 36 -8.16 15.86 6.26
C VAL A 36 -7.31 15.08 5.28
N TRP A 37 -7.95 14.35 4.37
CA TRP A 37 -7.24 13.57 3.34
C TRP A 37 -8.14 13.37 2.12
N VAL A 38 -7.51 12.97 1.03
CA VAL A 38 -8.18 12.68 -0.24
C VAL A 38 -8.19 11.18 -0.47
N THR A 39 -9.32 10.66 -0.93
CA THR A 39 -9.45 9.31 -1.49
C THR A 39 -10.10 9.38 -2.87
N VAL A 40 -10.16 8.25 -3.56
CA VAL A 40 -10.87 8.08 -4.82
C VAL A 40 -12.08 7.19 -4.58
N HIS A 41 -13.26 7.68 -4.90
CA HIS A 41 -14.50 6.91 -4.84
C HIS A 41 -14.45 5.81 -5.92
N SER A 42 -14.41 4.56 -5.48
CA SER A 42 -14.25 3.41 -6.37
C SER A 42 -15.46 3.12 -7.27
N PRO A 43 -16.73 3.24 -6.80
CA PRO A 43 -17.92 2.97 -7.59
C PRO A 43 -18.14 3.92 -8.76
N GLU A 44 -18.90 3.44 -9.75
CA GLU A 44 -19.30 4.21 -10.91
C GLU A 44 -20.32 5.31 -10.53
N ILE A 45 -20.05 6.56 -10.90
CA ILE A 45 -21.01 7.66 -10.79
C ILE A 45 -21.50 8.05 -12.19
N ARG A 46 -22.82 7.97 -12.39
CA ARG A 46 -23.47 8.47 -13.62
C ARG A 46 -23.87 9.93 -13.44
N LEU A 47 -23.16 10.83 -14.13
CA LEU A 47 -23.48 12.25 -14.13
C LEU A 47 -24.53 12.61 -15.19
N ALA A 48 -24.49 11.93 -16.34
CA ALA A 48 -25.43 12.07 -17.44
C ALA A 48 -25.51 10.76 -18.23
N ALA A 49 -26.41 10.66 -19.22
CA ALA A 49 -26.62 9.44 -20.01
C ALA A 49 -25.35 8.89 -20.70
N SER A 50 -24.37 9.76 -21.01
CA SER A 50 -23.10 9.40 -21.66
C SER A 50 -21.86 9.76 -20.84
N VAL A 51 -22.01 10.31 -19.62
CA VAL A 51 -20.89 10.78 -18.80
C VAL A 51 -20.87 10.01 -17.49
N THR A 52 -19.82 9.22 -17.34
CA THR A 52 -19.58 8.34 -16.20
C THR A 52 -18.22 8.65 -15.59
N LEU A 53 -18.15 8.72 -14.26
CA LEU A 53 -16.92 8.81 -13.50
C LEU A 53 -16.62 7.47 -12.81
N LEU A 54 -15.38 7.01 -12.89
CA LEU A 54 -14.88 5.80 -12.22
C LEU A 54 -13.84 6.11 -11.13
N ASP A 55 -13.51 7.39 -10.97
CA ASP A 55 -12.41 7.88 -10.17
C ASP A 55 -12.73 9.25 -9.54
N ALA A 56 -13.97 9.41 -9.07
CA ALA A 56 -14.41 10.65 -8.47
C ALA A 56 -13.59 10.96 -7.20
N VAL A 57 -13.14 12.21 -7.07
CA VAL A 57 -12.39 12.67 -5.91
C VAL A 57 -13.31 12.70 -4.69
N GLU A 58 -12.83 12.16 -3.58
CA GLU A 58 -13.50 12.17 -2.29
C GLU A 58 -12.65 12.91 -1.25
N LEU A 59 -13.29 13.82 -0.53
CA LEU A 59 -12.67 14.57 0.57
C LEU A 59 -13.13 13.97 1.89
N ASN A 60 -12.20 13.69 2.77
CA ASN A 60 -12.46 13.06 4.06
C ASN A 60 -11.94 13.90 5.21
N TRP A 61 -12.59 13.79 6.37
CA TRP A 61 -12.14 14.44 7.58
C TRP A 61 -12.42 13.61 8.83
N ASP A 62 -11.58 13.83 9.83
CA ASP A 62 -11.74 13.33 11.20
C ASP A 62 -11.16 14.36 12.17
N PHE A 63 -12.04 15.01 12.91
CA PHE A 63 -11.76 16.01 13.94
C PHE A 63 -12.18 15.52 15.34
N ASN A 64 -12.29 14.20 15.54
CA ASN A 64 -12.53 13.65 16.87
C ASN A 64 -11.43 14.12 17.84
N GLY A 65 -11.85 14.57 19.02
CA GLY A 65 -10.95 15.13 20.04
C GLY A 65 -10.53 16.58 19.82
N CYS A 66 -10.95 17.23 18.73
CA CYS A 66 -10.70 18.66 18.53
C CYS A 66 -11.65 19.55 19.33
N PHE A 67 -11.13 20.68 19.80
CA PHE A 67 -11.92 21.67 20.55
C PHE A 67 -13.04 22.29 19.69
N SER A 68 -12.79 22.46 18.39
CA SER A 68 -13.77 22.94 17.43
C SER A 68 -13.65 22.16 16.13
N THR A 69 -14.80 21.95 15.48
CA THR A 69 -14.88 21.33 14.15
C THR A 69 -14.91 22.45 13.11
N PRO A 70 -14.06 22.39 12.07
CA PRO A 70 -14.19 23.28 10.91
C PRO A 70 -15.60 23.31 10.34
N THR A 71 -16.04 24.47 9.87
CA THR A 71 -17.39 24.63 9.29
C THR A 71 -17.48 24.22 7.82
N GLN A 72 -16.35 24.16 7.12
CA GLN A 72 -16.30 23.81 5.70
C GLN A 72 -15.04 23.03 5.31
N ILE A 73 -15.17 22.27 4.23
CA ILE A 73 -14.11 21.52 3.55
C ILE A 73 -14.14 21.84 2.06
N GLY A 74 -12.98 21.92 1.41
CA GLY A 74 -12.91 22.24 -0.02
C GLY A 74 -11.82 21.49 -0.77
N LEU A 75 -12.01 21.45 -2.08
CA LEU A 75 -11.13 20.85 -3.08
C LEU A 75 -10.36 21.97 -3.81
N PHE A 76 -9.05 21.80 -4.02
CA PHE A 76 -8.16 22.84 -4.56
C PHE A 76 -7.15 22.27 -5.55
N ASP A 77 -6.94 22.95 -6.69
CA ASP A 77 -6.02 22.49 -7.75
C ASP A 77 -4.57 22.39 -7.25
N ASP A 78 -4.22 23.38 -6.44
CA ASP A 78 -2.91 23.53 -5.83
C ASP A 78 -3.03 23.68 -4.30
N ARG A 79 -1.88 23.85 -3.66
CA ARG A 79 -1.80 24.07 -2.22
C ARG A 79 -2.79 25.16 -1.76
N PRO A 80 -3.68 24.85 -0.81
CA PRO A 80 -4.68 25.81 -0.35
C PRO A 80 -4.05 27.01 0.35
N GLN A 81 -4.22 28.21 -0.23
CA GLN A 81 -3.79 29.49 0.38
C GLN A 81 -4.98 30.33 0.85
N SER A 82 -6.11 30.22 0.15
CA SER A 82 -7.35 30.96 0.43
C SER A 82 -8.54 30.20 -0.15
N TRP A 83 -9.71 30.30 0.49
CA TRP A 83 -10.97 29.72 0.01
C TRP A 83 -11.40 30.25 -1.37
N ASN A 84 -10.94 31.42 -1.78
CA ASN A 84 -11.20 31.96 -3.12
C ASN A 84 -10.64 31.08 -4.25
N ASN A 85 -9.67 30.22 -3.94
CA ASN A 85 -9.04 29.32 -4.90
C ASN A 85 -9.65 27.90 -4.83
N ALA A 86 -10.72 27.70 -4.05
CA ALA A 86 -11.38 26.41 -3.96
C ALA A 86 -12.18 26.14 -5.24
N LEU A 87 -12.00 24.95 -5.81
CA LEU A 87 -12.76 24.43 -6.94
C LEU A 87 -14.16 23.99 -6.51
N ALA A 88 -14.29 23.50 -5.29
CA ALA A 88 -15.55 23.18 -4.65
C ALA A 88 -15.43 23.35 -3.13
N VAL A 89 -16.53 23.76 -2.48
CA VAL A 89 -16.62 23.92 -1.02
C VAL A 89 -17.90 23.25 -0.55
N PHE A 90 -17.79 22.50 0.54
CA PHE A 90 -18.87 21.74 1.15
C PHE A 90 -18.96 22.07 2.64
N ARG A 91 -20.18 22.03 3.19
CA ARG A 91 -20.40 22.21 4.63
C ARG A 91 -19.96 20.97 5.39
N VAL A 92 -19.27 21.17 6.51
CA VAL A 92 -18.95 20.11 7.46
C VAL A 92 -20.01 20.13 8.56
N THR A 93 -20.75 19.03 8.70
CA THR A 93 -21.88 18.90 9.63
C THR A 93 -21.64 17.92 10.78
N SER A 94 -20.47 17.26 10.78
CA SER A 94 -20.10 16.21 11.72
C SER A 94 -18.60 16.26 12.00
N VAL A 95 -18.18 15.71 13.15
CA VAL A 95 -16.77 15.65 13.56
C VAL A 95 -15.93 14.78 12.62
N GLU A 96 -16.52 13.75 12.03
CA GLU A 96 -15.93 12.88 11.02
C GLU A 96 -16.89 12.74 9.84
N GLY A 97 -16.37 12.50 8.64
CA GLY A 97 -17.21 12.33 7.47
C GLY A 97 -16.42 12.39 6.17
N HIS A 98 -17.17 12.35 5.07
CA HIS A 98 -16.64 12.44 3.73
C HIS A 98 -17.64 13.14 2.80
N VAL A 99 -17.15 13.63 1.69
CA VAL A 99 -17.96 14.14 0.58
C VAL A 99 -17.38 13.67 -0.75
N ILE A 100 -18.23 13.04 -1.57
CA ILE A 100 -17.89 12.63 -2.92
C ILE A 100 -18.16 13.80 -3.86
N THR A 101 -17.16 14.19 -4.64
CA THR A 101 -17.28 15.28 -5.61
C THR A 101 -17.72 14.75 -6.97
N ASN A 102 -18.10 15.65 -7.88
CA ASN A 102 -18.34 15.34 -9.29
C ASN A 102 -17.07 15.57 -10.14
N MET A 103 -15.89 15.63 -9.53
CA MET A 103 -14.61 15.85 -10.21
C MET A 103 -13.85 14.53 -10.33
N SER A 104 -13.42 14.22 -11.55
CA SER A 104 -12.56 13.06 -11.83
C SER A 104 -11.13 13.35 -11.36
N LEU A 105 -10.47 12.36 -10.76
CA LEU A 105 -9.02 12.39 -10.57
C LEU A 105 -8.30 12.47 -11.93
N GLY A 106 -8.89 11.83 -12.95
CA GLY A 106 -8.38 11.74 -14.30
C GLY A 106 -7.23 10.75 -14.42
N ALA A 107 -6.65 10.69 -15.62
CA ALA A 107 -5.49 9.85 -15.89
C ALA A 107 -4.19 10.33 -15.20
N GLY A 108 -4.27 11.38 -14.36
CA GLY A 108 -3.21 12.10 -13.65
C GLY A 108 -1.79 11.55 -13.82
N THR A 109 -0.92 12.32 -14.45
CA THR A 109 0.48 11.92 -14.65
C THR A 109 1.21 11.93 -13.31
N LEU A 110 1.92 10.85 -12.96
CA LEU A 110 2.72 10.77 -11.74
C LEU A 110 3.73 11.94 -11.71
N PRO A 111 3.71 12.79 -10.66
CA PRO A 111 4.43 14.05 -10.65
C PRO A 111 5.94 13.83 -10.46
N ALA A 112 6.69 14.93 -10.54
CA ALA A 112 8.10 15.00 -10.16
C ALA A 112 9.01 13.98 -10.85
N GLY A 113 8.68 13.57 -12.08
CA GLY A 113 9.46 12.64 -12.91
C GLY A 113 9.10 11.16 -12.75
N TRP A 114 8.21 10.82 -11.80
CA TRP A 114 7.83 9.43 -11.52
C TRP A 114 6.98 8.76 -12.60
N ALA A 115 6.50 9.50 -13.61
CA ALA A 115 5.79 8.92 -14.74
C ALA A 115 6.70 8.18 -15.72
N THR A 116 7.97 8.59 -15.84
CA THR A 116 8.90 8.09 -16.86
C THR A 116 10.13 7.39 -16.27
N GLY A 117 10.30 7.38 -14.95
CA GLY A 117 11.43 6.74 -14.29
C GLY A 117 11.66 7.27 -12.87
N ALA A 118 12.93 7.35 -12.48
CA ALA A 118 13.33 7.89 -11.18
C ALA A 118 12.93 9.37 -11.06
N GLY A 119 12.00 9.67 -10.16
CA GLY A 119 11.59 11.04 -9.87
C GLY A 119 12.29 11.63 -8.64
N THR A 120 11.80 12.79 -8.21
CA THR A 120 12.28 13.44 -6.98
C THR A 120 11.89 12.62 -5.76
N LYS A 121 12.84 12.42 -4.84
CA LYS A 121 12.61 11.74 -3.56
C LYS A 121 11.64 12.52 -2.67
N GLY A 122 11.09 11.86 -1.66
CA GLY A 122 10.12 12.44 -0.75
C GLY A 122 8.68 12.33 -1.25
N PRO A 123 7.72 12.64 -0.37
CA PRO A 123 6.33 12.78 -0.76
C PRO A 123 6.17 13.85 -1.83
N GLN A 124 5.27 13.63 -2.79
CA GLN A 124 4.88 14.63 -3.79
C GLN A 124 3.37 14.66 -3.91
N CYS A 125 2.76 15.84 -4.00
CA CYS A 125 1.35 15.96 -4.28
C CYS A 125 1.07 15.68 -5.77
N LEU A 126 0.10 14.83 -6.05
CA LEU A 126 -0.35 14.53 -7.41
C LEU A 126 -1.30 15.60 -7.97
N TRP A 127 -2.12 16.23 -7.11
CA TRP A 127 -3.53 16.61 -7.32
C TRP A 127 -4.46 15.42 -7.00
N PRO A 128 -5.51 15.62 -6.20
CA PRO A 128 -5.98 16.91 -5.68
C PRO A 128 -5.51 17.32 -4.30
N TRP A 129 -5.75 18.58 -3.95
CA TRP A 129 -5.61 19.10 -2.58
C TRP A 129 -6.96 19.23 -1.87
N VAL A 130 -6.93 19.04 -0.55
CA VAL A 130 -8.07 19.23 0.35
C VAL A 130 -7.71 20.22 1.43
N ALA A 131 -8.65 21.08 1.82
CA ALA A 131 -8.52 21.95 2.98
C ALA A 131 -9.80 21.97 3.81
N ALA A 132 -9.67 22.11 5.13
CA ALA A 132 -10.78 22.38 6.04
C ALA A 132 -10.48 23.57 6.94
N GLY A 133 -11.52 24.31 7.27
CA GLY A 133 -11.43 25.50 8.11
C GLY A 133 -12.76 26.24 8.21
N ASP A 134 -12.68 27.52 8.55
CA ASP A 134 -13.81 28.44 8.59
C ASP A 134 -13.68 29.47 7.47
N ASN A 135 -14.74 30.27 7.24
CA ASN A 135 -14.83 31.21 6.10
C ASN A 135 -13.58 32.06 5.84
N ASN A 136 -12.84 32.45 6.88
CA ASN A 136 -11.68 33.33 6.77
C ASN A 136 -10.34 32.62 7.04
N GLU A 137 -10.34 31.32 7.37
CA GLU A 137 -9.15 30.63 7.86
C GLU A 137 -9.12 29.17 7.41
N ILE A 138 -8.00 28.74 6.81
CA ILE A 138 -7.68 27.33 6.56
C ILE A 138 -6.92 26.80 7.78
N ARG A 139 -7.46 25.75 8.41
CA ARG A 139 -6.90 25.15 9.63
C ARG A 139 -6.19 23.82 9.40
N ALA A 140 -6.63 23.09 8.39
CA ALA A 140 -6.01 21.86 7.95
C ALA A 140 -5.97 21.79 6.42
N PHE A 141 -4.89 21.26 5.87
CA PHE A 141 -4.81 20.91 4.46
C PHE A 141 -3.95 19.66 4.26
N ASN A 142 -4.22 18.98 3.15
CA ASN A 142 -3.49 17.81 2.69
C ASN A 142 -3.66 17.68 1.16
N CYS A 143 -3.05 16.68 0.54
CA CYS A 143 -3.23 16.35 -0.86
C CYS A 143 -3.23 14.82 -1.04
N LEU A 144 -3.70 14.35 -2.21
CA LEU A 144 -3.39 13.00 -2.65
C LEU A 144 -1.90 12.93 -3.00
N LYS A 145 -1.17 12.07 -2.29
CA LYS A 145 0.29 11.97 -2.40
C LYS A 145 0.71 10.74 -3.20
N ILE A 146 1.84 10.88 -3.87
CA ILE A 146 2.74 9.75 -4.11
C ILE A 146 3.80 9.73 -3.00
N GLN A 147 4.23 8.52 -2.62
CA GLN A 147 5.18 8.25 -1.53
C GLN A 147 6.26 7.25 -2.01
N PRO A 148 7.01 7.57 -3.06
CA PRO A 148 7.84 6.61 -3.78
C PRO A 148 9.09 6.16 -3.00
N THR A 149 9.57 6.96 -2.06
CA THR A 149 10.81 6.70 -1.31
C THR A 149 10.61 6.73 0.20
N TRP A 150 9.39 6.48 0.69
CA TRP A 150 9.06 6.73 2.10
C TRP A 150 9.91 5.93 3.09
N MET A 151 10.33 4.70 2.75
CA MET A 151 11.21 3.93 3.64
C MET A 151 12.62 4.51 3.68
N GLU A 152 13.14 4.97 2.54
CA GLU A 152 14.42 5.68 2.44
C GLU A 152 14.38 7.01 3.18
N ASP A 153 13.33 7.81 2.98
CA ASP A 153 13.16 9.14 3.57
C ASP A 153 12.99 9.07 5.09
N ALA A 154 12.22 8.08 5.57
CA ALA A 154 12.03 7.82 7.00
C ALA A 154 13.17 6.97 7.61
N GLY A 155 14.14 6.54 6.81
CA GLY A 155 15.21 5.60 7.20
C GLY A 155 15.93 5.95 8.51
N PRO A 156 16.32 7.21 8.77
CA PRO A 156 16.94 7.61 10.04
C PRO A 156 16.11 7.28 11.29
N LYS A 157 14.79 7.11 11.13
CA LYS A 157 13.87 6.72 12.21
C LYS A 157 13.58 5.23 12.16
N ILE A 158 13.18 4.70 11.00
CA ILE A 158 12.58 3.36 10.92
C ILE A 158 13.57 2.21 10.72
N ASN A 159 14.84 2.48 10.38
CA ASN A 159 15.77 1.42 9.99
C ASN A 159 16.02 0.35 11.08
N ASN A 160 15.85 0.71 12.35
CA ASN A 160 16.01 -0.23 13.47
C ASN A 160 14.77 -1.11 13.69
N LEU A 161 13.63 -0.81 13.07
CA LEU A 161 12.45 -1.68 13.12
C LEU A 161 12.72 -2.99 12.39
N ARG A 162 12.19 -4.07 12.95
CA ARG A 162 12.11 -5.36 12.26
C ARG A 162 10.95 -5.36 11.29
N ILE A 163 11.06 -6.13 10.22
CA ILE A 163 10.02 -6.17 9.18
C ILE A 163 8.63 -6.57 9.72
N GLY A 164 8.57 -7.41 10.76
CA GLY A 164 7.31 -7.78 11.42
C GLY A 164 6.69 -6.63 12.22
N ASP A 165 7.50 -5.65 12.66
CA ASP A 165 7.07 -4.49 13.44
C ASP A 165 6.65 -3.29 12.58
N LEU A 166 6.92 -3.33 11.27
CA LEU A 166 6.44 -2.30 10.33
C LEU A 166 4.93 -2.37 10.17
N ALA A 167 4.32 -1.20 9.91
CA ALA A 167 3.02 -1.13 9.28
C ALA A 167 3.23 -0.89 7.78
N ILE A 168 2.62 -1.71 6.93
CA ILE A 168 2.86 -1.76 5.50
C ILE A 168 1.51 -1.72 4.75
N ALA A 169 1.40 -0.82 3.79
CA ALA A 169 0.31 -0.82 2.84
C ALA A 169 0.54 -1.88 1.75
N GLY A 170 -0.49 -2.69 1.53
CA GLY A 170 -0.51 -3.78 0.56
C GLY A 170 -1.69 -3.70 -0.39
N THR A 171 -1.63 -4.51 -1.45
CA THR A 171 -2.70 -4.63 -2.44
C THR A 171 -3.07 -6.08 -2.65
N HIS A 172 -4.37 -6.37 -2.55
CA HIS A 172 -4.95 -7.67 -2.90
C HIS A 172 -5.02 -7.80 -4.43
N ASN A 173 -4.71 -9.01 -4.94
CA ASN A 173 -4.68 -9.30 -6.38
C ASN A 173 -4.02 -8.19 -7.20
N ALA A 174 -2.82 -7.78 -6.78
CA ALA A 174 -2.19 -6.53 -7.22
C ALA A 174 -2.07 -6.34 -8.74
N GLY A 175 -1.96 -7.45 -9.48
CA GLY A 175 -1.87 -7.47 -10.93
C GLY A 175 -3.18 -7.21 -11.69
N ALA A 176 -4.32 -7.28 -11.01
CA ALA A 176 -5.65 -7.20 -11.59
C ALA A 176 -6.13 -5.75 -11.71
N TRP A 177 -5.43 -4.93 -12.50
CA TRP A 177 -5.80 -3.53 -12.73
C TRP A 177 -6.25 -3.19 -14.15
N LYS A 178 -5.96 -4.07 -15.10
CA LYS A 178 -6.43 -4.00 -16.49
C LYS A 178 -6.34 -5.38 -17.10
N PHE A 179 -7.21 -5.72 -18.05
CA PHE A 179 -7.05 -6.93 -18.84
C PHE A 179 -6.00 -6.75 -19.94
N ASP A 180 -5.19 -7.80 -20.14
CA ASP A 180 -4.34 -7.98 -21.31
C ASP A 180 -4.76 -9.26 -22.05
N THR A 181 -6.07 -9.39 -22.25
CA THR A 181 -6.70 -10.51 -22.93
C THR A 181 -7.82 -9.99 -23.83
N GLU A 182 -8.02 -10.62 -24.98
CA GLU A 182 -9.02 -10.23 -26.00
C GLU A 182 -10.46 -10.22 -25.48
N VAL A 183 -10.73 -11.04 -24.48
CA VAL A 183 -12.01 -11.03 -23.78
C VAL A 183 -11.88 -9.93 -22.74
N SER A 184 -12.56 -8.80 -22.89
CA SER A 184 -12.89 -7.88 -21.80
C SER A 184 -14.33 -7.47 -22.06
N SER A 185 -15.19 -7.68 -21.06
CA SER A 185 -16.57 -7.22 -21.07
C SER A 185 -16.81 -6.50 -19.76
N VAL A 186 -17.47 -5.35 -19.81
CA VAL A 186 -17.68 -4.47 -18.65
C VAL A 186 -18.22 -5.22 -17.41
N SER A 187 -19.12 -6.18 -17.61
CA SER A 187 -19.70 -7.02 -16.54
C SER A 187 -18.72 -8.00 -15.89
N ARG A 188 -17.62 -8.35 -16.57
CA ARG A 188 -16.58 -9.22 -16.02
C ARG A 188 -15.51 -8.41 -15.31
N ASP A 189 -15.22 -7.23 -15.83
CA ASP A 189 -14.30 -6.27 -15.20
C ASP A 189 -14.76 -5.92 -13.78
N SER A 190 -16.07 -5.77 -13.57
CA SER A 190 -16.66 -5.47 -12.26
C SER A 190 -16.41 -6.52 -11.17
N PHE A 191 -16.06 -7.76 -11.52
CA PHE A 191 -15.81 -8.86 -10.56
C PHE A 191 -14.39 -9.46 -10.63
N VAL A 192 -13.49 -8.83 -11.38
CA VAL A 192 -12.12 -9.32 -11.60
C VAL A 192 -11.06 -8.28 -11.28
N LEU A 193 -11.29 -7.02 -11.67
CA LEU A 193 -10.30 -5.97 -11.41
C LEU A 193 -10.39 -5.55 -9.94
N CYS A 194 -9.25 -5.55 -9.27
CA CYS A 194 -9.10 -5.22 -7.85
C CYS A 194 -8.33 -3.91 -7.64
N GLN A 195 -7.69 -3.36 -8.67
CA GLN A 195 -6.84 -2.17 -8.57
C GLN A 195 -7.05 -1.26 -9.78
N ASP A 196 -6.68 0.02 -9.67
CA ASP A 196 -6.79 1.01 -10.77
C ASP A 196 -5.44 1.54 -11.26
N ARG A 197 -4.35 0.98 -10.75
CA ARG A 197 -2.98 1.43 -11.05
C ARG A 197 -2.07 0.25 -11.36
N SER A 198 -1.09 0.50 -12.22
CA SER A 198 -0.01 -0.45 -12.51
C SER A 198 0.81 -0.79 -11.27
N ILE A 199 1.67 -1.80 -11.37
CA ILE A 199 2.56 -2.17 -10.25
C ILE A 199 3.51 -1.00 -9.95
N TRP A 200 4.04 -0.37 -10.99
CA TRP A 200 4.78 0.89 -10.88
C TRP A 200 3.95 1.98 -10.19
N GLY A 201 2.70 2.17 -10.61
CA GLY A 201 1.80 3.13 -9.99
C GLY A 201 1.58 2.84 -8.50
N GLN A 202 1.30 1.60 -8.13
CA GLN A 202 1.13 1.18 -6.73
C GLN A 202 2.40 1.44 -5.92
N LEU A 203 3.58 1.07 -6.44
CA LEU A 203 4.89 1.33 -5.82
C LEU A 203 5.13 2.82 -5.59
N VAL A 204 4.92 3.65 -6.62
CA VAL A 204 5.11 5.10 -6.53
C VAL A 204 4.15 5.73 -5.53
N HIS A 205 2.92 5.24 -5.41
CA HIS A 205 1.98 5.72 -4.41
C HIS A 205 2.35 5.30 -2.97
N GLY A 206 3.23 4.31 -2.78
CA GLY A 206 3.71 3.91 -1.46
C GLY A 206 3.39 2.47 -1.04
N ILE A 207 2.72 1.68 -1.90
CA ILE A 207 2.50 0.25 -1.67
C ILE A 207 3.85 -0.48 -1.64
N ARG A 208 4.05 -1.36 -0.65
CA ARG A 208 5.26 -2.18 -0.54
C ARG A 208 4.96 -3.68 -0.48
N TYR A 209 3.70 -4.07 -0.37
CA TYR A 209 3.29 -5.47 -0.40
C TYR A 209 2.37 -5.78 -1.59
N PHE A 210 2.65 -6.88 -2.28
CA PHE A 210 1.89 -7.34 -3.43
C PHE A 210 1.46 -8.80 -3.28
N ASP A 211 0.15 -9.02 -3.30
CA ASP A 211 -0.45 -10.34 -3.42
C ASP A 211 -0.56 -10.75 -4.88
N PHE A 212 0.30 -11.68 -5.32
CA PHE A 212 0.30 -12.23 -6.68
C PHE A 212 -0.32 -13.63 -6.69
N ARG A 213 -1.37 -13.79 -7.51
CA ARG A 213 -1.99 -15.09 -7.80
C ARG A 213 -1.53 -15.56 -9.17
N ILE A 214 -0.56 -16.48 -9.19
CA ILE A 214 0.18 -16.82 -10.41
C ILE A 214 -0.40 -18.09 -11.05
N ALA A 215 -0.81 -18.01 -12.30
CA ALA A 215 -1.26 -19.15 -13.10
C ALA A 215 -0.20 -19.55 -14.13
N TYR A 216 -0.28 -20.81 -14.56
CA TYR A 216 0.53 -21.38 -15.63
C TYR A 216 -0.36 -21.95 -16.74
N TYR A 217 -0.03 -21.62 -17.99
CA TYR A 217 -0.75 -22.02 -19.19
C TYR A 217 0.21 -22.63 -20.22
N ASP A 218 0.18 -23.95 -20.37
CA ASP A 218 1.14 -24.72 -21.18
C ASP A 218 0.95 -24.57 -22.71
N PHE A 219 -0.16 -24.01 -23.16
CA PHE A 219 -0.45 -23.77 -24.57
C PHE A 219 0.34 -22.61 -25.19
N TYR A 220 1.11 -21.83 -24.41
CA TYR A 220 2.04 -20.86 -24.97
C TYR A 220 3.37 -21.51 -25.33
N ASP A 221 3.92 -21.19 -26.50
CA ASP A 221 5.16 -21.81 -26.98
C ASP A 221 6.35 -21.48 -26.09
N LYS A 222 6.55 -20.19 -25.76
CA LYS A 222 7.66 -19.72 -24.93
C LYS A 222 7.32 -19.89 -23.45
N GLU A 223 8.26 -20.44 -22.68
CA GLU A 223 8.07 -20.69 -21.25
C GLU A 223 7.69 -19.44 -20.45
N GLU A 224 8.28 -18.28 -20.75
CA GLU A 224 7.98 -17.05 -20.02
C GLU A 224 6.57 -16.48 -20.29
N ASP A 225 5.98 -16.81 -21.44
CA ASP A 225 4.61 -16.42 -21.80
C ASP A 225 3.57 -17.31 -21.12
N ARG A 226 3.99 -18.41 -20.49
CA ARG A 226 3.10 -19.34 -19.78
C ARG A 226 2.67 -18.84 -18.42
N TYR A 227 3.38 -17.88 -17.82
CA TYR A 227 3.12 -17.39 -16.46
C TYR A 227 2.30 -16.10 -16.46
N TRP A 228 1.15 -16.14 -15.79
CA TRP A 228 0.17 -15.06 -15.77
C TRP A 228 -0.25 -14.73 -14.34
N LEU A 229 -0.72 -13.51 -14.14
CA LEU A 229 -1.52 -13.16 -12.98
C LEU A 229 -2.99 -13.35 -13.29
N ASN A 230 -3.67 -13.98 -12.33
CA ASN A 230 -5.08 -14.31 -12.39
C ASN A 230 -5.86 -13.66 -11.25
N HIS A 231 -7.17 -13.53 -11.46
CA HIS A 231 -8.13 -13.41 -10.38
C HIS A 231 -9.02 -14.65 -10.41
N ASN A 232 -8.86 -15.55 -9.43
CA ASN A 232 -9.40 -16.90 -9.49
C ASN A 232 -8.98 -17.63 -10.78
N LEU A 233 -9.94 -18.14 -11.57
CA LEU A 233 -9.67 -18.84 -12.84
C LEU A 233 -9.55 -17.89 -14.03
N ILE A 234 -9.77 -16.59 -13.83
CA ILE A 234 -9.73 -15.60 -14.91
C ILE A 234 -8.31 -15.10 -15.09
N ARG A 235 -7.78 -15.32 -16.29
CA ARG A 235 -6.50 -14.80 -16.73
C ARG A 235 -6.57 -13.29 -16.92
N VAL A 236 -5.66 -12.55 -16.29
CA VAL A 236 -5.66 -11.09 -16.32
C VAL A 236 -4.51 -10.54 -17.16
N ARG A 237 -3.25 -10.77 -16.77
CA ARG A 237 -2.06 -10.24 -17.47
C ARG A 237 -0.81 -11.12 -17.35
N PRO A 238 0.16 -11.02 -18.27
CA PRO A 238 1.44 -11.73 -18.18
C PRO A 238 2.24 -11.33 -16.93
N LEU A 239 2.99 -12.26 -16.34
CA LEU A 239 3.74 -12.02 -15.11
C LEU A 239 5.01 -11.18 -15.31
N VAL A 240 5.80 -11.49 -16.35
CA VAL A 240 7.15 -10.94 -16.53
C VAL A 240 7.21 -9.41 -16.58
N PRO A 241 6.32 -8.70 -17.32
CA PRO A 241 6.34 -7.24 -17.33
C PRO A 241 6.18 -6.61 -15.95
N LEU A 242 5.41 -7.25 -15.05
CA LEU A 242 5.15 -6.74 -13.70
C LEU A 242 6.35 -6.96 -12.78
N LEU A 243 7.06 -8.09 -12.93
CA LEU A 243 8.35 -8.29 -12.25
C LEU A 243 9.37 -7.23 -12.68
N ARG A 244 9.35 -6.84 -13.96
CA ARG A 244 10.21 -5.77 -14.48
C ARG A 244 9.86 -4.39 -13.92
N GLU A 245 8.57 -4.09 -13.72
CA GLU A 245 8.14 -2.86 -13.03
C GLU A 245 8.71 -2.82 -11.59
N ILE A 246 8.64 -3.93 -10.84
CA ILE A 246 9.24 -4.04 -9.50
C ILE A 246 10.76 -3.86 -9.56
N ARG A 247 11.43 -4.52 -10.52
CA ARG A 247 12.88 -4.42 -10.72
C ARG A 247 13.31 -2.98 -10.97
N ALA A 248 12.65 -2.30 -11.90
CA ALA A 248 12.95 -0.92 -12.26
C ALA A 248 12.81 0.02 -11.06
N PHE A 249 11.77 -0.17 -10.24
CA PHE A 249 11.56 0.62 -9.04
C PHE A 249 12.65 0.38 -7.98
N LEU A 250 13.01 -0.88 -7.75
CA LEU A 250 14.09 -1.21 -6.82
C LEU A 250 15.44 -0.71 -7.33
N ASP A 251 15.69 -0.64 -8.63
CA ASP A 251 16.94 -0.11 -9.19
C ASP A 251 17.15 1.37 -8.92
N VAL A 252 16.09 2.14 -8.73
CA VAL A 252 16.15 3.60 -8.58
C VAL A 252 15.82 4.11 -7.18
N THR A 253 15.49 3.21 -6.26
CA THR A 253 15.12 3.54 -4.87
C THR A 253 15.90 2.71 -3.86
N ARG A 254 15.85 3.07 -2.57
CA ARG A 254 16.29 2.21 -1.46
C ARG A 254 15.12 1.57 -0.71
N GLU A 255 13.96 1.43 -1.35
CA GLU A 255 12.79 0.82 -0.73
C GLU A 255 12.92 -0.69 -0.60
N VAL A 256 12.21 -1.29 0.36
CA VAL A 256 12.05 -2.73 0.53
C VAL A 256 10.66 -3.16 0.07
N VAL A 257 10.59 -4.15 -0.83
CA VAL A 257 9.35 -4.68 -1.38
C VAL A 257 9.12 -6.12 -0.91
N PHE A 258 7.86 -6.44 -0.62
CA PHE A 258 7.38 -7.74 -0.17
C PHE A 258 6.46 -8.32 -1.25
N LEU A 259 6.96 -9.30 -1.99
CA LEU A 259 6.22 -9.97 -3.05
C LEU A 259 5.75 -11.33 -2.54
N ASP A 260 4.44 -11.59 -2.58
CA ASP A 260 3.86 -12.86 -2.14
C ASP A 260 3.27 -13.62 -3.32
N ALA A 261 3.89 -14.75 -3.69
CA ALA A 261 3.27 -15.74 -4.55
C ALA A 261 2.26 -16.55 -3.72
N HIS A 262 1.15 -15.90 -3.40
CA HIS A 262 0.23 -16.36 -2.37
C HIS A 262 -0.58 -17.58 -2.79
N HIS A 263 -0.90 -17.70 -4.08
CA HIS A 263 -1.74 -18.77 -4.58
C HIS A 263 -1.45 -19.07 -6.04
N PHE A 264 -1.64 -20.33 -6.42
CA PHE A 264 -1.48 -20.79 -7.79
C PHE A 264 -2.78 -21.36 -8.35
N PRO A 265 -3.69 -20.52 -8.88
CA PRO A 265 -5.04 -20.95 -9.23
C PRO A 265 -5.11 -21.94 -10.40
N VAL A 266 -4.13 -21.97 -11.31
CA VAL A 266 -4.14 -22.82 -12.51
C VAL A 266 -2.72 -23.30 -12.84
N GLY A 267 -2.57 -24.59 -13.17
CA GLY A 267 -1.38 -25.12 -13.86
C GLY A 267 -0.16 -25.45 -13.00
N PHE A 268 -0.21 -25.26 -11.67
CA PHE A 268 0.90 -25.57 -10.76
C PHE A 268 0.77 -26.93 -10.07
N TYR A 269 -0.41 -27.54 -10.08
CA TYR A 269 -0.71 -28.77 -9.35
C TYR A 269 -1.27 -29.84 -10.28
N GLN A 270 -0.90 -31.08 -10.02
CA GLN A 270 -1.55 -32.26 -10.57
C GLN A 270 -2.99 -32.37 -10.03
N PRO A 271 -3.86 -33.18 -10.66
CA PRO A 271 -5.23 -33.39 -10.17
C PRO A 271 -5.32 -33.93 -8.73
N ASP A 272 -4.27 -34.62 -8.25
CA ASP A 272 -4.17 -35.13 -6.88
C ASP A 272 -3.63 -34.09 -5.86
N GLY A 273 -3.36 -32.86 -6.32
CA GLY A 273 -2.81 -31.77 -5.52
C GLY A 273 -1.28 -31.78 -5.39
N ALA A 274 -0.57 -32.74 -5.99
CA ALA A 274 0.88 -32.74 -5.96
C ALA A 274 1.46 -31.58 -6.82
N PRO A 275 2.47 -30.84 -6.34
CA PRO A 275 3.06 -29.73 -7.10
C PRO A 275 3.81 -30.23 -8.33
N ILE A 276 3.56 -29.60 -9.48
CA ILE A 276 4.25 -29.86 -10.73
C ILE A 276 5.63 -29.18 -10.67
N ARG A 277 6.63 -29.94 -10.25
CA ARG A 277 7.98 -29.43 -9.93
C ARG A 277 8.62 -28.61 -11.06
N SER A 278 8.42 -28.99 -12.32
CA SER A 278 8.95 -28.25 -13.47
C SER A 278 8.33 -26.84 -13.59
N VAL A 279 7.01 -26.71 -13.41
CA VAL A 279 6.30 -25.42 -13.46
C VAL A 279 6.75 -24.49 -12.34
N HIS A 280 6.88 -25.02 -11.12
CA HIS A 280 7.43 -24.26 -10.00
C HIS A 280 8.88 -23.83 -10.28
N THR A 281 9.72 -24.73 -10.81
CA THR A 281 11.12 -24.43 -11.14
C THR A 281 11.24 -23.32 -12.18
N GLY A 282 10.43 -23.34 -13.25
CA GLY A 282 10.41 -22.27 -14.26
C GLY A 282 10.01 -20.91 -13.67
N LEU A 283 9.02 -20.87 -12.77
CA LEU A 283 8.66 -19.63 -12.06
C LEU A 283 9.84 -19.10 -11.24
N LEU A 284 10.49 -19.97 -10.47
CA LEU A 284 11.63 -19.58 -9.64
C LEU A 284 12.80 -19.05 -10.48
N GLN A 285 13.07 -19.65 -11.65
CA GLN A 285 14.07 -19.17 -12.59
C GLN A 285 13.73 -17.79 -13.15
N ILE A 286 12.46 -17.55 -13.52
CA ILE A 286 12.00 -16.23 -13.98
C ILE A 286 12.16 -15.19 -12.87
N VAL A 287 11.76 -15.49 -11.63
CA VAL A 287 11.92 -14.57 -10.49
C VAL A 287 13.39 -14.26 -10.23
N GLN A 288 14.26 -15.28 -10.23
CA GLN A 288 15.70 -15.08 -10.07
C GLN A 288 16.31 -14.25 -11.21
N ARG A 289 15.86 -14.46 -12.45
CA ARG A 289 16.30 -13.70 -13.62
C ARG A 289 15.93 -12.23 -13.52
N GLU A 290 14.67 -11.92 -13.23
CA GLU A 290 14.16 -10.54 -13.27
C GLU A 290 14.49 -9.77 -11.96
N LEU A 291 14.52 -10.45 -10.82
CA LEU A 291 14.59 -9.81 -9.49
C LEU A 291 15.81 -10.20 -8.65
N GLY A 292 16.61 -11.15 -9.13
CA GLY A 292 17.77 -11.74 -8.44
C GLY A 292 18.72 -10.76 -7.75
N PRO A 293 19.12 -9.63 -8.37
CA PRO A 293 20.08 -8.75 -7.73
C PRO A 293 19.54 -8.11 -6.43
N HIS A 294 18.22 -8.02 -6.26
CA HIS A 294 17.57 -7.46 -5.07
C HIS A 294 17.04 -8.50 -4.08
N LEU A 295 17.00 -9.79 -4.43
CA LEU A 295 16.42 -10.83 -3.57
C LEU A 295 17.16 -10.94 -2.23
N ALA A 296 16.43 -10.73 -1.14
CA ALA A 296 16.84 -11.07 0.21
C ALA A 296 16.56 -12.54 0.45
N LEU A 297 17.60 -13.38 0.51
CA LEU A 297 17.43 -14.83 0.64
C LEU A 297 17.12 -15.19 2.10
N ALA A 298 16.02 -15.89 2.36
CA ALA A 298 15.54 -16.15 3.73
C ALA A 298 16.60 -16.83 4.62
N ASN A 299 17.35 -17.78 4.07
CA ASN A 299 18.47 -18.46 4.75
C ASN A 299 19.64 -17.54 5.15
N GLN A 300 19.78 -16.35 4.57
CA GLN A 300 20.80 -15.36 4.92
C GLN A 300 20.30 -14.34 5.95
N PHE A 301 19.00 -14.05 5.96
CA PHE A 301 18.41 -13.00 6.81
C PHE A 301 17.68 -13.54 8.04
N GLY A 302 17.55 -14.87 8.16
CA GLY A 302 17.18 -15.57 9.39
C GLY A 302 15.80 -15.21 9.93
N THR A 303 14.80 -16.04 9.66
CA THR A 303 13.52 -16.02 10.38
C THR A 303 13.34 -17.32 11.12
N GLY A 304 13.69 -17.31 12.41
CA GLY A 304 13.29 -18.39 13.32
C GLY A 304 11.78 -18.35 13.55
N ILE A 305 11.23 -19.47 14.01
CA ILE A 305 9.83 -19.54 14.47
C ILE A 305 9.60 -18.47 15.54
N GLY A 306 8.52 -17.70 15.40
CA GLY A 306 8.14 -16.65 16.36
C GLY A 306 9.03 -15.41 16.34
N THR A 307 10.01 -15.31 15.43
CA THR A 307 10.81 -14.09 15.28
C THR A 307 10.03 -12.99 14.54
N ARG A 308 10.46 -11.74 14.71
CA ARG A 308 9.91 -10.58 13.97
C ARG A 308 10.71 -10.26 12.69
N GLY A 309 11.61 -11.15 12.29
CA GLY A 309 12.47 -11.03 11.12
C GLY A 309 13.65 -10.07 11.28
N PRO A 310 14.42 -9.82 10.20
CA PRO A 310 15.53 -8.87 10.19
C PRO A 310 15.05 -7.43 10.35
N THR A 311 15.96 -6.53 10.71
CA THR A 311 15.71 -5.09 10.66
C THR A 311 15.79 -4.57 9.22
N LEU A 312 15.12 -3.45 8.96
CA LEU A 312 15.28 -2.72 7.69
C LEU A 312 16.76 -2.38 7.43
N GLN A 313 17.49 -1.94 8.46
CA GLN A 313 18.92 -1.61 8.35
C GLN A 313 19.74 -2.79 7.80
N THR A 314 19.46 -4.01 8.27
CA THR A 314 20.19 -5.21 7.81
C THR A 314 19.94 -5.48 6.33
N LEU A 315 18.69 -5.35 5.86
CA LEU A 315 18.32 -5.51 4.45
C LEU A 315 18.98 -4.44 3.57
N ILE A 316 18.91 -3.17 4.00
CA ILE A 316 19.49 -2.04 3.29
C ILE A 316 21.02 -2.12 3.22
N ASN A 317 21.69 -2.51 4.31
CA ASN A 317 23.15 -2.66 4.36
C ASN A 317 23.64 -3.77 3.42
N ALA A 318 22.88 -4.85 3.31
CA ALA A 318 23.17 -5.93 2.37
C ALA A 318 22.80 -5.61 0.92
N ASN A 319 22.15 -4.47 0.67
CA ASN A 319 21.53 -4.11 -0.60
C ASN A 319 20.60 -5.22 -1.14
N LYS A 320 19.88 -5.90 -0.24
CA LYS A 320 18.88 -6.92 -0.56
C LYS A 320 17.52 -6.46 -0.06
N ARG A 321 16.65 -6.12 -1.00
CA ARG A 321 15.46 -5.29 -0.76
C ARG A 321 14.18 -5.86 -1.36
N LEU A 322 14.20 -7.11 -1.78
CA LEU A 322 13.00 -7.84 -2.20
C LEU A 322 12.88 -9.13 -1.41
N LEU A 323 11.80 -9.27 -0.65
CA LEU A 323 11.42 -10.52 -0.03
C LEU A 323 10.40 -11.22 -0.93
N PHE A 324 10.62 -12.50 -1.19
CA PHE A 324 9.72 -13.31 -2.00
C PHE A 324 9.14 -14.47 -1.17
N SER A 325 7.91 -14.28 -0.70
CA SER A 325 7.13 -15.29 0.01
C SER A 325 6.48 -16.24 -0.98
N TYR A 326 6.42 -17.52 -0.59
CA TYR A 326 5.92 -18.58 -1.45
C TYR A 326 5.02 -19.53 -0.65
N VAL A 327 3.80 -19.77 -1.14
CA VAL A 327 2.77 -20.51 -0.38
C VAL A 327 3.06 -22.00 -0.24
N ASP A 328 3.71 -22.63 -1.23
CA ASP A 328 3.91 -24.09 -1.23
C ASP A 328 5.08 -24.53 -0.33
N ASN A 329 4.76 -25.08 0.84
CA ASN A 329 5.73 -25.53 1.83
C ASN A 329 6.71 -26.60 1.30
N SER A 330 6.28 -27.45 0.37
CA SER A 330 7.14 -28.51 -0.18
C SER A 330 8.14 -27.99 -1.21
N ILE A 331 7.83 -26.85 -1.83
CA ILE A 331 8.74 -26.12 -2.72
C ILE A 331 9.69 -25.27 -1.88
N VAL A 332 9.17 -24.57 -0.87
CA VAL A 332 9.98 -23.79 0.09
C VAL A 332 11.02 -24.66 0.80
N SER A 333 10.67 -25.88 1.23
CA SER A 333 11.61 -26.77 1.92
C SER A 333 12.80 -27.19 1.06
N GLN A 334 12.64 -27.20 -0.27
CA GLN A 334 13.70 -27.52 -1.24
C GLN A 334 14.43 -26.26 -1.73
N ASN A 335 13.91 -25.07 -1.43
CA ASN A 335 14.43 -23.78 -1.89
C ASN A 335 14.57 -22.83 -0.68
N PRO A 336 15.60 -23.02 0.17
CA PRO A 336 15.74 -22.32 1.45
C PRO A 336 15.97 -20.81 1.33
N TRP A 337 16.12 -20.29 0.11
CA TRP A 337 16.17 -18.86 -0.16
C TRP A 337 14.79 -18.20 -0.20
N LEU A 338 13.71 -18.98 -0.42
CA LEU A 338 12.34 -18.50 -0.40
C LEU A 338 11.91 -18.14 1.03
N TRP A 339 11.16 -17.05 1.16
CA TRP A 339 10.51 -16.73 2.42
C TRP A 339 9.34 -17.68 2.64
N PRO A 340 9.09 -18.09 3.90
CA PRO A 340 7.97 -18.96 4.20
C PRO A 340 6.64 -18.30 3.83
N ILE A 341 5.60 -19.14 3.76
CA ILE A 341 4.22 -18.71 3.56
C ILE A 341 3.88 -17.50 4.45
N LEU A 342 3.40 -16.44 3.82
CA LEU A 342 2.90 -15.26 4.48
C LEU A 342 1.40 -15.45 4.76
N PRO A 343 0.96 -15.56 6.03
CA PRO A 343 -0.44 -15.79 6.34
C PRO A 343 -1.32 -14.64 5.88
N HIS A 344 -2.36 -14.98 5.10
CA HIS A 344 -3.47 -14.08 4.81
C HIS A 344 -4.55 -14.24 5.88
N LEU A 345 -4.84 -13.16 6.59
CA LEU A 345 -5.99 -13.08 7.47
C LEU A 345 -7.19 -12.73 6.61
N TRP A 346 -7.87 -13.76 6.11
CA TRP A 346 -8.96 -13.63 5.15
C TRP A 346 -10.28 -14.14 5.75
N ALA A 347 -11.25 -13.24 5.87
CA ALA A 347 -12.56 -13.56 6.45
C ALA A 347 -13.45 -14.40 5.52
N ASN A 348 -13.17 -14.37 4.20
CA ASN A 348 -13.96 -15.04 3.16
C ASN A 348 -15.48 -14.82 3.30
N THR A 349 -15.89 -13.55 3.34
CA THR A 349 -17.29 -13.13 3.52
C THR A 349 -17.62 -11.97 2.61
N ASN A 350 -18.88 -11.87 2.18
CA ASN A 350 -19.40 -10.69 1.47
C ASN A 350 -19.93 -9.60 2.44
N SER A 351 -19.89 -9.85 3.76
CA SER A 351 -20.40 -8.93 4.79
C SER A 351 -19.27 -8.06 5.38
N PRO A 352 -19.33 -6.71 5.22
CA PRO A 352 -18.39 -5.81 5.88
C PRO A 352 -18.33 -5.99 7.39
N THR A 353 -19.48 -6.23 8.03
CA THR A 353 -19.54 -6.43 9.50
C THR A 353 -18.76 -7.66 9.93
N GLU A 354 -18.95 -8.79 9.26
CA GLU A 354 -18.24 -10.03 9.57
C GLU A 354 -16.74 -9.91 9.26
N LEU A 355 -16.39 -9.24 8.17
CA LEU A 355 -15.00 -8.92 7.81
C LEU A 355 -14.30 -8.19 8.96
N PHE A 356 -14.88 -7.10 9.47
CA PHE A 356 -14.25 -6.35 10.56
C PHE A 356 -14.24 -7.13 11.88
N GLN A 357 -15.29 -7.87 12.23
CA GLN A 357 -15.29 -8.73 13.42
C GLN A 357 -14.21 -9.82 13.38
N TYR A 358 -13.93 -10.36 12.20
CA TYR A 358 -12.85 -11.31 11.99
C TYR A 358 -11.48 -10.63 12.11
N LEU A 359 -11.23 -9.57 11.33
CA LEU A 359 -9.93 -8.88 11.29
C LEU A 359 -9.54 -8.28 12.64
N ASP A 360 -10.52 -7.73 13.37
CA ASP A 360 -10.35 -7.20 14.72
C ASP A 360 -9.79 -8.23 15.71
N ARG A 361 -10.12 -9.51 15.54
CA ARG A 361 -9.59 -10.63 16.34
C ARG A 361 -8.30 -11.16 15.76
N ALA A 362 -8.26 -11.38 14.45
CA ALA A 362 -7.15 -12.02 13.75
C ALA A 362 -5.87 -11.18 13.80
N ILE A 363 -5.96 -9.86 13.63
CA ILE A 363 -4.80 -8.96 13.75
C ILE A 363 -4.26 -8.97 15.17
N ALA A 364 -5.14 -8.96 16.19
CA ALA A 364 -4.74 -8.92 17.58
C ALA A 364 -4.01 -10.18 18.07
N SER A 365 -4.23 -11.32 17.40
CA SER A 365 -3.58 -12.59 17.70
C SER A 365 -2.47 -12.97 16.72
N SER A 366 -2.08 -12.08 15.80
CA SER A 366 -1.08 -12.33 14.76
C SER A 366 0.25 -11.60 14.97
N PRO A 367 1.38 -12.17 14.49
CA PRO A 367 1.48 -13.53 13.96
C PRO A 367 1.37 -14.56 15.09
N SER A 368 1.00 -15.80 14.76
CA SER A 368 1.08 -16.90 15.72
C SER A 368 2.50 -17.02 16.29
N PRO A 369 2.69 -17.31 17.59
CA PRO A 369 4.03 -17.58 18.16
C PRO A 369 4.77 -18.72 17.46
N SER A 370 4.04 -19.63 16.81
CA SER A 370 4.59 -20.72 16.01
C SER A 370 4.72 -20.40 14.51
N ALA A 371 4.40 -19.19 14.09
CA ALA A 371 4.50 -18.77 12.69
C ALA A 371 5.97 -18.79 12.25
N ARG A 372 6.19 -19.34 11.05
CA ARG A 372 7.50 -19.28 10.36
C ARG A 372 7.73 -17.93 9.71
N SER A 373 6.68 -17.31 9.19
CA SER A 373 6.73 -15.95 8.66
C SER A 373 6.60 -14.94 9.80
N PRO A 374 7.49 -13.92 9.85
CA PRO A 374 7.34 -12.80 10.77
C PRO A 374 6.23 -11.82 10.34
N LEU A 375 5.77 -11.95 9.09
CA LEU A 375 4.79 -11.09 8.43
C LEU A 375 3.44 -11.77 8.36
N PHE A 376 2.38 -10.97 8.31
CA PHE A 376 1.02 -11.40 7.99
C PHE A 376 0.27 -10.25 7.31
N SER A 377 -0.66 -10.60 6.41
CA SER A 377 -1.46 -9.63 5.67
C SER A 377 -2.92 -9.72 6.05
N ALA A 378 -3.47 -8.63 6.58
CA ALA A 378 -4.90 -8.46 6.73
C ALA A 378 -5.52 -8.23 5.36
N MET A 379 -6.34 -9.18 4.91
CA MET A 379 -7.04 -9.11 3.63
C MET A 379 -8.34 -8.34 3.86
N ALA A 380 -8.28 -7.03 3.68
CA ALA A 380 -9.32 -6.08 4.03
C ALA A 380 -10.29 -5.81 2.87
N GLN A 381 -10.72 -6.88 2.22
CA GLN A 381 -11.72 -6.89 1.16
C GLN A 381 -12.83 -7.91 1.48
N THR A 382 -14.04 -7.65 1.01
CA THR A 382 -15.13 -8.64 1.00
C THR A 382 -15.04 -9.51 -0.24
N THR A 383 -15.43 -10.78 -0.12
CA THR A 383 -15.44 -11.76 -1.22
C THR A 383 -16.87 -11.90 -1.75
N PRO A 384 -17.16 -11.53 -3.01
CA PRO A 384 -18.46 -11.82 -3.62
C PRO A 384 -18.77 -13.32 -3.59
N THR A 385 -20.03 -13.68 -3.35
CA THR A 385 -20.47 -15.07 -3.46
C THR A 385 -20.62 -15.48 -4.93
N VAL A 386 -20.70 -16.79 -5.19
CA VAL A 386 -20.99 -17.31 -6.54
C VAL A 386 -22.30 -16.75 -7.09
N LEU A 387 -23.32 -16.56 -6.24
CA LEU A 387 -24.60 -15.97 -6.65
C LEU A 387 -24.48 -14.48 -6.96
N ASP A 388 -23.65 -13.74 -6.23
CA ASP A 388 -23.41 -12.32 -6.49
C ASP A 388 -22.80 -12.13 -7.89
N ILE A 389 -21.84 -13.00 -8.25
CA ILE A 389 -21.21 -13.01 -9.57
C ILE A 389 -22.21 -13.45 -10.65
N LEU A 390 -22.92 -14.57 -10.44
CA LEU A 390 -23.85 -15.13 -11.42
C LEU A 390 -25.00 -14.18 -11.77
N PHE A 391 -25.49 -13.43 -10.78
CA PHE A 391 -26.60 -12.49 -10.95
C PHE A 391 -26.16 -11.03 -11.06
N LEU A 392 -24.85 -10.77 -11.20
CA LEU A 392 -24.26 -9.43 -11.30
C LEU A 392 -24.76 -8.47 -10.19
N ARG A 393 -24.80 -8.95 -8.95
CA ARG A 393 -25.22 -8.16 -7.78
C ARG A 393 -24.01 -7.41 -7.22
N GLY A 394 -23.92 -6.12 -7.53
CA GLY A 394 -22.82 -5.24 -7.11
C GLY A 394 -21.56 -5.39 -7.95
N SER A 395 -20.42 -5.04 -7.38
CA SER A 395 -19.09 -5.11 -7.99
C SER A 395 -17.99 -5.12 -6.93
N LEU A 396 -16.76 -5.46 -7.31
CA LEU A 396 -15.60 -5.30 -6.43
C LEU A 396 -15.35 -3.83 -6.04
N ARG A 397 -15.77 -2.87 -6.89
CA ARG A 397 -15.71 -1.44 -6.59
C ARG A 397 -16.70 -1.06 -5.47
N ASP A 398 -17.94 -1.56 -5.53
CA ASP A 398 -18.94 -1.37 -4.48
C ASP A 398 -18.50 -2.01 -3.16
N ASN A 399 -17.92 -3.22 -3.25
CA ASN A 399 -17.38 -3.93 -2.10
C ASN A 399 -16.23 -3.17 -1.43
N ALA A 400 -15.31 -2.62 -2.23
CA ALA A 400 -14.20 -1.82 -1.73
C ALA A 400 -14.70 -0.52 -1.08
N ASP A 401 -15.68 0.18 -1.67
CA ASP A 401 -16.27 1.38 -1.08
C ASP A 401 -16.90 1.12 0.29
N ALA A 402 -17.59 -0.02 0.43
CA ALA A 402 -18.22 -0.42 1.69
C ALA A 402 -17.24 -0.68 2.84
N VAL A 403 -15.94 -0.89 2.56
CA VAL A 403 -14.94 -1.24 3.58
C VAL A 403 -13.81 -0.23 3.71
N ASN A 404 -13.39 0.45 2.63
CA ASN A 404 -12.15 1.22 2.58
C ASN A 404 -12.06 2.36 3.62
N ARG A 405 -13.16 3.06 3.87
CA ARG A 405 -13.23 4.11 4.92
C ARG A 405 -13.09 3.51 6.32
N ASN A 406 -13.76 2.37 6.57
CA ASN A 406 -13.68 1.67 7.84
C ASN A 406 -12.31 1.03 8.07
N VAL A 407 -11.64 0.57 7.01
CA VAL A 407 -10.24 0.10 7.06
C VAL A 407 -9.33 1.24 7.51
N THR A 408 -9.49 2.43 6.94
CA THR A 408 -8.77 3.64 7.37
C THR A 408 -9.00 3.93 8.85
N ALA A 409 -10.26 3.98 9.28
CA ALA A 409 -10.62 4.24 10.67
C ALA A 409 -10.06 3.18 11.64
N ARG A 410 -10.14 1.90 11.28
CA ARG A 410 -9.61 0.79 12.09
C ARG A 410 -8.09 0.79 12.17
N LEU A 411 -7.38 1.11 11.08
CA LEU A 411 -5.93 1.25 11.10
C LEU A 411 -5.47 2.45 11.94
N ALA A 412 -6.20 3.57 11.86
CA ALA A 412 -5.91 4.75 12.66
C ALA A 412 -6.07 4.50 14.17
N THR A 413 -6.94 3.55 14.55
CA THR A 413 -7.33 3.28 15.93
C THR A 413 -6.96 1.85 16.39
N ARG A 414 -7.85 0.88 16.19
CA ARG A 414 -7.79 -0.47 16.78
C ARG A 414 -6.61 -1.30 16.30
N TRP A 415 -6.25 -1.22 15.03
CA TRP A 415 -5.18 -2.03 14.45
C TRP A 415 -3.81 -1.35 14.52
N ARG A 416 -3.77 -0.09 14.98
CA ARG A 416 -2.60 0.79 14.94
C ARG A 416 -1.33 0.17 15.54
N THR A 417 -1.44 -0.57 16.63
CA THR A 417 -0.29 -1.14 17.35
C THR A 417 0.13 -2.52 16.87
N GLN A 418 -0.77 -3.27 16.22
CA GLN A 418 -0.58 -4.70 15.95
C GLN A 418 -0.52 -5.04 14.46
N ALA A 419 -1.17 -4.24 13.58
CA ALA A 419 -1.16 -4.50 12.14
C ALA A 419 0.27 -4.58 11.58
N ASN A 420 0.51 -5.58 10.73
CA ASN A 420 1.73 -5.63 9.94
C ASN A 420 1.46 -5.17 8.50
N ILE A 421 0.81 -5.99 7.67
CA ILE A 421 0.40 -5.60 6.32
C ILE A 421 -1.12 -5.44 6.28
N ILE A 422 -1.62 -4.35 5.67
CA ILE A 422 -3.04 -4.16 5.36
C ILE A 422 -3.20 -4.15 3.83
N SER A 423 -3.84 -5.16 3.28
CA SER A 423 -4.08 -5.29 1.84
C SER A 423 -5.52 -4.95 1.49
N THR A 424 -5.70 -4.07 0.51
CA THR A 424 -7.03 -3.58 0.08
C THR A 424 -7.23 -3.70 -1.42
N ASP A 425 -8.49 -3.69 -1.84
CA ASP A 425 -8.89 -3.45 -3.23
C ASP A 425 -9.06 -1.94 -3.45
N PHE A 426 -8.65 -1.46 -4.63
CA PHE A 426 -8.70 -0.06 -5.05
C PHE A 426 -8.05 0.85 -4.01
N PHE A 427 -6.75 0.67 -3.79
CA PHE A 427 -6.04 1.26 -2.64
C PHE A 427 -6.16 2.79 -2.51
N LEU A 428 -6.46 3.52 -3.59
CA LEU A 428 -6.71 4.97 -3.55
C LEU A 428 -8.03 5.34 -2.85
N GLY A 429 -8.93 4.38 -2.63
CA GLY A 429 -10.18 4.57 -1.89
C GLY A 429 -10.00 4.64 -0.36
N ASN A 430 -8.77 4.50 0.15
CA ASN A 430 -8.46 4.55 1.57
C ASN A 430 -7.15 5.35 1.83
N ASP A 431 -6.81 5.56 3.11
CA ASP A 431 -5.60 6.27 3.53
C ASP A 431 -4.57 5.35 4.21
N VAL A 432 -4.56 4.06 3.84
CA VAL A 432 -3.69 3.06 4.47
C VAL A 432 -2.21 3.37 4.27
N VAL A 433 -1.83 4.00 3.15
CA VAL A 433 -0.42 4.36 2.87
C VAL A 433 0.10 5.37 3.88
N ASP A 434 -0.50 6.57 3.97
CA ASP A 434 -0.02 7.63 4.87
C ASP A 434 -0.11 7.17 6.34
N LEU A 435 -1.17 6.44 6.71
CA LEU A 435 -1.28 5.84 8.04
C LEU A 435 -0.15 4.84 8.32
N SER A 436 0.19 3.96 7.39
CA SER A 436 1.25 2.95 7.57
C SER A 436 2.63 3.58 7.76
N ILE A 437 2.91 4.65 7.01
CA ILE A 437 4.15 5.43 7.13
C ILE A 437 4.23 6.07 8.52
N MET A 438 3.17 6.79 8.92
CA MET A 438 3.09 7.43 10.24
C MET A 438 3.23 6.40 11.37
N ILE A 439 2.52 5.27 11.29
CA ILE A 439 2.56 4.22 12.32
C ILE A 439 3.95 3.60 12.41
N SER A 440 4.63 3.37 11.29
CA SER A 440 6.00 2.86 11.31
C SER A 440 6.96 3.84 12.01
N VAL A 441 6.84 5.14 11.75
CA VAL A 441 7.62 6.16 12.46
C VAL A 441 7.30 6.19 13.95
N GLU A 442 6.03 6.11 14.34
CA GLU A 442 5.61 6.05 15.75
C GLU A 442 6.14 4.82 16.47
N ARG A 443 6.09 3.64 15.83
CA ARG A 443 6.61 2.41 16.43
C ARG A 443 8.13 2.50 16.61
N ALA A 444 8.83 3.11 15.65
CA ALA A 444 10.27 3.29 15.73
C ALA A 444 10.69 4.20 16.90
N SER A 445 9.90 5.23 17.24
CA SER A 445 10.22 6.12 18.37
C SER A 445 10.05 5.46 19.75
N ARG A 446 9.62 4.19 19.81
CA ARG A 446 9.49 3.39 21.03
C ARG A 446 10.62 2.36 21.19
N LEU A 447 11.50 2.23 20.19
CA LEU A 447 12.75 1.47 20.29
C LEU A 447 13.79 2.32 21.03
#